data_AF-A0A8A1MCI5-F1
#
_entry.id   AF-A0A8A1MCI5-F1
#
_cell.length_a   1.000
_cell.length_b   1.000
_cell.length_c   1.000
_cell.angle_alpha   90.00
_cell.angle_beta   90.00
_cell.angle_gamma   90.00
#
_symmetry.space_group_name_H-M   'P 1'
#
loop_
_entity.id
_entity.type
_entity.pdbx_description
1 polymer ?
#
loop_
_entity_poly.entity_id
_entity_poly.type
_entity_poly.pdbx_seq_one_letter_code
_entity_poly.pdbx_strand_id
1 'polypeptide(L)'
;MQPDDAPHPPADADRARRGAKRGTRGGRTGLRNKGPSSQVRPTRRRNRRADQFCVYTGSDERRTPIFAVEFKAPHKLTVTDLQTGLHEMDLERDVINQEGDTFEFYATHLVAAVATQIFSYMHDSGVAYGCIRTGEAFVFLHIPADPTVLEYFLCVPNKDVLEDDEHRLHRTAIGQMLAFTLQALAAEPPSQEWKETADKELATWEVEYLDVLRGIPETIRKEPPPSNYRPSHWKPVLKKHNTRSRARCKQDASTPHGSPNEDSSSDGDIPSPTPAPIVGSRSRRGNKDSSAGGRAHSTTNKSQAYSRTERPSYPYCTVACIRGLINKDILDEKCPNFEQHRGPKHPINALEFKRMLHQQLVQDREEGFEPLDIRGRTGYIIKATLLSHGYTVVIKATIEEKKHRLQEETNNYRRLRSLQGYQIPVCLGAFTPRVKYWYHGKARQGSGRPPIEWR
;
A
#
# COMPACT_ATOMS: atom_id res chain seq x y z
N MET A 1 -66.49 19.57 -10.82
CA MET A 1 -67.22 20.54 -11.65
C MET A 1 -66.20 21.41 -12.38
N GLN A 2 -65.99 21.13 -13.66
CA GLN A 2 -65.65 22.12 -14.70
C GLN A 2 -66.80 23.14 -14.86
N PRO A 3 -66.63 24.34 -15.46
CA PRO A 3 -66.33 24.60 -16.90
C PRO A 3 -65.22 25.67 -17.13
N ASP A 4 -64.37 25.66 -18.16
CA ASP A 4 -64.53 25.75 -19.63
C ASP A 4 -65.13 27.08 -20.13
N ASP A 5 -64.32 27.90 -20.84
CA ASP A 5 -64.60 28.32 -22.23
C ASP A 5 -63.44 29.13 -22.87
N ALA A 6 -63.15 28.79 -24.13
CA ALA A 6 -62.30 29.51 -25.09
C ALA A 6 -63.18 30.17 -26.18
N PRO A 7 -62.63 31.04 -27.04
CA PRO A 7 -62.64 30.71 -28.48
C PRO A 7 -61.41 31.21 -29.32
N HIS A 8 -61.26 30.63 -30.53
CA HIS A 8 -60.16 30.71 -31.53
C HIS A 8 -60.27 31.86 -32.61
N PRO A 9 -59.68 31.78 -33.86
CA PRO A 9 -58.50 32.50 -34.41
C PRO A 9 -58.81 33.32 -35.71
N PRO A 10 -57.83 33.75 -36.56
CA PRO A 10 -57.57 33.09 -37.88
C PRO A 10 -56.08 33.18 -38.42
N ALA A 11 -55.50 32.19 -39.12
CA ALA A 11 -55.46 31.82 -40.57
C ALA A 11 -54.14 32.24 -41.32
N ASP A 12 -53.30 31.28 -41.75
CA ASP A 12 -52.97 30.85 -43.16
C ASP A 12 -51.86 31.69 -43.86
N ALA A 13 -50.92 31.21 -44.71
CA ALA A 13 -50.57 29.91 -45.29
C ALA A 13 -49.15 29.99 -45.95
N ASP A 14 -48.63 28.81 -46.35
CA ASP A 14 -47.92 28.50 -47.61
C ASP A 14 -46.39 28.11 -47.68
N ARG A 15 -46.20 26.80 -47.97
CA ARG A 15 -45.46 26.17 -49.09
C ARG A 15 -43.97 25.69 -49.03
N ALA A 16 -43.86 24.34 -49.11
CA ALA A 16 -43.00 23.45 -49.93
C ALA A 16 -41.47 23.37 -49.70
N ARG A 17 -40.94 22.22 -49.20
CA ARG A 17 -40.58 20.94 -49.89
C ARG A 17 -39.46 21.02 -50.96
N ARG A 18 -38.35 20.33 -50.69
CA ARG A 18 -37.67 19.36 -51.61
C ARG A 18 -36.79 18.40 -50.81
N GLY A 19 -37.06 17.11 -50.96
CA GLY A 19 -36.15 16.02 -50.60
C GLY A 19 -35.75 15.25 -51.85
N ALA A 20 -34.64 14.51 -51.80
CA ALA A 20 -34.33 13.44 -52.73
C ALA A 20 -33.54 12.34 -52.02
N LYS A 21 -34.13 11.14 -51.96
CA LYS A 21 -33.49 9.86 -51.62
C LYS A 21 -33.20 9.09 -52.92
N ARG A 22 -32.25 8.15 -52.79
CA ARG A 22 -32.13 6.80 -53.41
C ARG A 22 -31.02 6.60 -54.44
N GLY A 23 -30.25 5.54 -54.17
CA GLY A 23 -29.42 4.81 -55.12
C GLY A 23 -28.82 3.57 -54.47
N THR A 24 -29.57 2.47 -54.40
CA THR A 24 -29.09 1.12 -54.08
C THR A 24 -29.02 0.30 -55.37
N ARG A 25 -27.87 -0.34 -55.65
CA ARG A 25 -27.73 -1.74 -56.15
C ARG A 25 -26.32 -2.05 -56.66
N GLY A 26 -25.88 -3.29 -56.40
CA GLY A 26 -25.04 -4.07 -57.32
C GLY A 26 -23.59 -4.29 -56.87
N GLY A 27 -23.30 -5.47 -56.34
CA GLY A 27 -21.95 -5.86 -55.90
C GLY A 27 -21.07 -6.49 -56.99
N ARG A 28 -19.77 -6.59 -56.70
CA ARG A 28 -18.90 -7.72 -57.07
C ARG A 28 -17.55 -7.65 -56.34
N THR A 29 -17.31 -8.69 -55.53
CA THR A 29 -16.04 -9.42 -55.31
C THR A 29 -14.71 -8.66 -55.34
N GLY A 30 -14.06 -8.60 -54.18
CA GLY A 30 -12.63 -8.37 -54.02
C GLY A 30 -12.14 -8.98 -52.71
N LEU A 31 -11.76 -10.26 -52.75
CA LEU A 31 -11.06 -10.96 -51.67
C LEU A 31 -9.75 -10.24 -51.35
N ARG A 32 -9.58 -9.79 -50.10
CA ARG A 32 -8.27 -9.44 -49.57
C ARG A 32 -8.19 -9.87 -48.11
N ASN A 33 -7.57 -11.03 -47.91
CA ASN A 33 -7.11 -11.53 -46.61
C ASN A 33 -6.33 -10.44 -45.87
N LYS A 34 -6.81 -10.04 -44.69
CA LYS A 34 -5.98 -9.44 -43.64
C LYS A 34 -6.20 -10.28 -42.39
N GLY A 35 -5.11 -10.90 -41.92
CA GLY A 35 -5.05 -11.79 -40.76
C GLY A 35 -5.45 -11.10 -39.45
N PRO A 36 -5.47 -11.85 -38.33
CA PRO A 36 -6.05 -11.39 -37.09
C PRO A 36 -5.23 -10.23 -36.52
N SER A 37 -5.76 -9.00 -36.64
CA SER A 37 -5.27 -7.88 -35.86
C SER A 37 -5.63 -8.16 -34.41
N SER A 38 -4.61 -8.42 -33.59
CA SER A 38 -4.73 -8.47 -32.14
C SER A 38 -5.33 -7.15 -31.65
N GLN A 39 -6.61 -7.19 -31.31
CA GLN A 39 -7.27 -6.06 -30.65
C GLN A 39 -6.61 -5.87 -29.29
N VAL A 40 -5.78 -4.83 -29.19
CA VAL A 40 -5.27 -4.33 -27.91
C VAL A 40 -6.47 -3.86 -27.10
N ARG A 41 -6.89 -4.68 -26.13
CA ARG A 41 -7.93 -4.32 -25.17
C ARG A 41 -7.50 -3.04 -24.44
N PRO A 42 -8.36 -2.02 -24.31
CA PRO A 42 -8.04 -0.84 -23.52
C PRO A 42 -7.93 -1.26 -22.05
N THR A 43 -6.73 -1.15 -21.48
CA THR A 43 -6.47 -1.42 -20.07
C THR A 43 -7.13 -0.34 -19.23
N ARG A 44 -8.32 -0.64 -18.68
CA ARG A 44 -8.95 0.19 -17.65
C ARG A 44 -7.97 0.35 -16.49
N ARG A 45 -7.60 1.59 -16.19
CA ARG A 45 -6.89 1.95 -14.95
C ARG A 45 -7.80 1.50 -13.79
N ARG A 46 -7.38 0.54 -12.96
CA ARG A 46 -8.00 0.34 -11.63
C ARG A 46 -7.86 1.68 -10.90
N ASN A 47 -8.97 2.43 -10.82
CA ASN A 47 -9.05 3.63 -10.00
C ASN A 47 -8.71 3.20 -8.57
N ARG A 48 -7.87 3.97 -7.88
CA ARG A 48 -7.84 3.89 -6.41
C ARG A 48 -9.28 4.15 -5.96
N ARG A 49 -9.98 3.11 -5.50
CA ARG A 49 -11.35 3.25 -4.99
C ARG A 49 -11.26 4.16 -3.77
N ALA A 50 -12.13 5.17 -3.68
CA ALA A 50 -12.10 6.17 -2.60
C ALA A 50 -12.17 5.53 -1.20
N ASP A 51 -12.70 4.31 -1.13
CA ASP A 51 -12.93 3.53 0.08
C ASP A 51 -11.69 2.77 0.58
N GLN A 52 -10.59 2.75 -0.18
CA GLN A 52 -9.36 2.00 0.13
C GLN A 52 -8.23 2.90 0.59
N PHE A 53 -7.68 2.58 1.76
CA PHE A 53 -6.46 3.22 2.25
C PHE A 53 -5.58 2.23 3.01
N CYS A 54 -4.29 2.51 3.07
CA CYS A 54 -3.34 1.74 3.86
C CYS A 54 -2.76 2.63 4.94
N VAL A 55 -2.60 2.08 6.14
CA VAL A 55 -1.92 2.74 7.25
C VAL A 55 -0.42 2.48 7.11
N TYR A 56 0.37 3.54 7.23
CA TYR A 56 1.82 3.50 7.08
C TYR A 56 2.49 3.98 8.37
N THR A 57 3.65 3.40 8.69
CA THR A 57 4.62 4.09 9.54
C THR A 57 5.46 5.01 8.67
N GLY A 58 5.73 6.21 9.17
CA GLY A 58 6.56 7.20 8.50
C GLY A 58 7.76 7.56 9.36
N SER A 59 8.96 7.42 8.80
CA SER A 59 10.16 8.07 9.31
C SER A 59 10.90 8.69 8.13
N ASP A 60 11.09 10.00 8.17
CA ASP A 60 11.65 10.78 7.06
C ASP A 60 10.93 10.51 5.72
N GLU A 61 11.66 10.02 4.72
CA GLU A 61 11.13 9.66 3.40
C GLU A 61 10.62 8.21 3.31
N ARG A 62 10.85 7.39 4.36
CA ARG A 62 10.42 5.99 4.39
C ARG A 62 8.96 5.89 4.78
N ARG A 63 8.19 5.10 4.02
CA ARG A 63 6.77 4.83 4.29
C ARG A 63 6.48 3.34 4.20
N THR A 64 6.58 2.65 5.34
CA THR A 64 6.35 1.22 5.43
C THR A 64 4.86 0.94 5.64
N PRO A 65 4.20 0.13 4.80
CA PRO A 65 2.79 -0.22 4.98
C PRO A 65 2.62 -1.19 6.15
N ILE A 66 1.58 -0.97 6.97
CA ILE A 66 1.30 -1.79 8.16
C ILE A 66 0.06 -2.65 7.93
N PHE A 67 -1.08 -2.04 7.60
CA PHE A 67 -2.31 -2.76 7.29
C PHE A 67 -3.18 -2.00 6.29
N ALA A 68 -4.01 -2.75 5.57
CA ALA A 68 -4.99 -2.21 4.64
C ALA A 68 -6.32 -1.91 5.36
N VAL A 69 -7.08 -0.96 4.85
CA VAL A 69 -8.40 -0.66 5.36
C VAL A 69 -9.36 -0.37 4.22
N GLU A 70 -10.56 -0.92 4.35
CA GLU A 70 -11.71 -0.69 3.46
C GLU A 70 -12.85 -0.09 4.28
N PHE A 71 -13.38 1.04 3.82
CA PHE A 71 -14.58 1.64 4.39
C PHE A 71 -15.83 1.21 3.64
N LYS A 72 -16.90 0.90 4.36
CA LYS A 72 -18.25 0.78 3.82
C LYS A 72 -19.21 1.58 4.67
N ALA A 73 -20.26 2.13 4.06
CA ALA A 73 -21.28 2.81 4.83
C ALA A 73 -22.16 1.76 5.54
N PRO A 74 -22.62 2.02 6.78
CA PRO A 74 -23.37 1.03 7.56
C PRO A 74 -24.69 0.65 6.89
N HIS A 75 -25.32 1.58 6.15
CA HIS A 75 -26.54 1.32 5.38
C HIS A 75 -26.32 0.55 4.05
N LYS A 76 -25.06 0.25 3.68
CA LYS A 76 -24.71 -0.54 2.48
C LYS A 76 -24.02 -1.87 2.82
N LEU A 77 -23.56 -2.02 4.05
CA LEU A 77 -23.01 -3.26 4.61
C LEU A 77 -23.34 -3.22 6.11
N THR A 78 -24.49 -3.79 6.44
CA THR A 78 -25.06 -3.75 7.80
C THR A 78 -24.38 -4.76 8.72
N VAL A 79 -24.60 -4.63 10.02
CA VAL A 79 -24.17 -5.64 11.00
C VAL A 79 -24.82 -7.00 10.72
N THR A 80 -26.07 -7.03 10.26
CA THR A 80 -26.76 -8.28 9.88
C THR A 80 -26.08 -8.91 8.65
N ASP A 81 -25.76 -8.14 7.62
CA ASP A 81 -25.04 -8.65 6.44
C ASP A 81 -23.70 -9.27 6.84
N LEU A 82 -22.94 -8.58 7.70
CA LEU A 82 -21.67 -9.08 8.21
C LEU A 82 -21.84 -10.37 9.03
N GLN A 83 -22.81 -10.40 9.93
CA GLN A 83 -23.05 -11.56 10.80
C GLN A 83 -23.47 -12.79 10.01
N THR A 84 -24.34 -12.61 9.01
CA THR A 84 -24.88 -13.70 8.20
C THR A 84 -23.89 -14.13 7.11
N GLY A 85 -23.24 -13.17 6.46
CA GLY A 85 -22.36 -13.44 5.34
C GLY A 85 -20.94 -13.85 5.74
N LEU A 86 -20.47 -13.53 6.95
CA LEU A 86 -19.17 -14.01 7.44
C LEU A 86 -19.31 -15.41 8.03
N HIS A 87 -18.79 -16.40 7.32
CA HIS A 87 -18.65 -17.78 7.76
C HIS A 87 -17.48 -18.43 7.02
N GLU A 88 -17.12 -19.66 7.41
CA GLU A 88 -16.17 -20.46 6.63
C GLU A 88 -16.78 -20.76 5.25
N MET A 89 -16.08 -20.40 4.19
CA MET A 89 -16.53 -20.58 2.80
C MET A 89 -15.34 -20.72 1.86
N ASP A 90 -15.53 -21.49 0.80
CA ASP A 90 -14.67 -21.50 -0.37
C ASP A 90 -15.34 -20.64 -1.46
N LEU A 91 -14.72 -19.53 -1.87
CA LEU A 91 -15.39 -18.60 -2.80
C LEU A 91 -15.67 -19.23 -4.17
N GLU A 92 -14.80 -20.10 -4.67
CA GLU A 92 -14.98 -20.72 -5.98
C GLU A 92 -16.15 -21.69 -5.98
N ARG A 93 -16.29 -22.47 -4.90
CA ARG A 93 -17.36 -23.44 -4.72
C ARG A 93 -18.68 -22.80 -4.30
N ASP A 94 -18.64 -21.89 -3.32
CA ASP A 94 -19.81 -21.46 -2.55
C ASP A 94 -20.42 -20.13 -3.03
N VAL A 95 -19.68 -19.32 -3.79
CA VAL A 95 -20.10 -17.96 -4.17
C VAL A 95 -20.03 -17.72 -5.67
N ILE A 96 -18.89 -18.01 -6.31
CA ILE A 96 -18.67 -17.63 -7.70
C ILE A 96 -19.61 -18.42 -8.61
N ASN A 97 -20.37 -17.69 -9.43
CA ASN A 97 -21.38 -18.22 -10.36
C ASN A 97 -22.50 -19.04 -9.69
N GLN A 98 -22.72 -18.86 -8.39
CA GLN A 98 -23.88 -19.42 -7.70
C GLN A 98 -25.08 -18.49 -7.84
N GLU A 99 -26.28 -19.05 -7.69
CA GLU A 99 -27.54 -18.31 -7.68
C GLU A 99 -28.34 -18.61 -6.41
N GLY A 100 -29.07 -17.62 -5.94
CA GLY A 100 -29.90 -17.72 -4.76
C GLY A 100 -30.73 -16.46 -4.55
N ASP A 101 -31.81 -16.61 -3.80
CA ASP A 101 -32.83 -15.59 -3.58
C ASP A 101 -33.09 -15.32 -2.09
N THR A 102 -32.29 -15.95 -1.20
CA THR A 102 -32.39 -15.77 0.24
C THR A 102 -31.54 -14.61 0.73
N PHE A 103 -31.89 -14.04 1.89
CA PHE A 103 -31.09 -13.00 2.53
C PHE A 103 -29.67 -13.51 2.82
N GLU A 104 -29.53 -14.76 3.28
CA GLU A 104 -28.25 -15.40 3.56
C GLU A 104 -27.36 -15.43 2.32
N PHE A 105 -27.91 -15.84 1.18
CA PHE A 105 -27.19 -15.89 -0.08
C PHE A 105 -26.67 -14.51 -0.48
N TYR A 106 -27.53 -13.47 -0.43
CA TYR A 106 -27.13 -12.11 -0.78
C TYR A 106 -26.12 -11.53 0.21
N ALA A 107 -26.27 -11.78 1.51
CA ALA A 107 -25.33 -11.36 2.54
C ALA A 107 -23.95 -12.00 2.32
N THR A 108 -23.90 -13.32 2.07
CA THR A 108 -22.66 -14.04 1.76
C THR A 108 -22.00 -13.49 0.49
N HIS A 109 -22.76 -13.29 -0.59
CA HIS A 109 -22.23 -12.71 -1.83
C HIS A 109 -21.66 -11.30 -1.64
N LEU A 110 -22.37 -10.47 -0.87
CA LEU A 110 -21.96 -9.10 -0.60
C LEU A 110 -20.68 -9.05 0.24
N VAL A 111 -20.64 -9.81 1.33
CA VAL A 111 -19.48 -9.92 2.21
C VAL A 111 -18.28 -10.49 1.46
N ALA A 112 -18.47 -11.55 0.68
CA ALA A 112 -17.43 -12.15 -0.15
C ALA A 112 -16.83 -11.12 -1.12
N ALA A 113 -17.67 -10.33 -1.82
CA ALA A 113 -17.20 -9.29 -2.73
C ALA A 113 -16.36 -8.20 -2.01
N VAL A 114 -16.76 -7.77 -0.81
CA VAL A 114 -15.99 -6.80 -0.02
C VAL A 114 -14.70 -7.41 0.51
N ALA A 115 -14.74 -8.64 1.01
CA ALA A 115 -13.59 -9.37 1.51
C ALA A 115 -12.56 -9.61 0.39
N THR A 116 -12.97 -10.07 -0.79
CA THR A 116 -12.09 -10.22 -1.96
C THR A 116 -11.48 -8.88 -2.38
N GLN A 117 -12.25 -7.80 -2.31
CA GLN A 117 -11.76 -6.47 -2.67
C GLN A 117 -10.60 -6.02 -1.75
N ILE A 118 -10.76 -6.12 -0.42
CA ILE A 118 -9.69 -5.76 0.51
C ILE A 118 -8.55 -6.79 0.48
N PHE A 119 -8.85 -8.08 0.30
CA PHE A 119 -7.85 -9.15 0.15
C PHE A 119 -6.92 -8.90 -1.05
N SER A 120 -7.46 -8.54 -2.21
CA SER A 120 -6.66 -8.13 -3.37
C SER A 120 -5.79 -6.92 -3.05
N TYR A 121 -6.31 -5.96 -2.27
CA TYR A 121 -5.57 -4.76 -1.90
C TYR A 121 -4.46 -5.04 -0.86
N MET A 122 -4.68 -5.99 0.05
CA MET A 122 -3.69 -6.47 1.02
C MET A 122 -2.51 -7.12 0.31
N HIS A 123 -2.77 -7.99 -0.67
CA HIS A 123 -1.74 -8.58 -1.56
C HIS A 123 -0.99 -7.50 -2.35
N ASP A 124 -1.69 -6.58 -3.00
CA ASP A 124 -1.08 -5.49 -3.79
C ASP A 124 -0.22 -4.54 -2.94
N SER A 125 -0.62 -4.35 -1.68
CA SER A 125 0.09 -3.55 -0.69
C SER A 125 1.12 -4.37 0.10
N GLY A 126 1.19 -5.68 -0.12
CA GLY A 126 2.06 -6.63 0.57
C GLY A 126 1.93 -6.62 2.09
N VAL A 127 0.71 -6.48 2.61
CA VAL A 127 0.44 -6.52 4.06
C VAL A 127 -0.40 -7.74 4.40
N ALA A 128 -0.09 -8.40 5.52
CA ALA A 128 -0.87 -9.54 6.01
C ALA A 128 -2.12 -9.13 6.80
N TYR A 129 -2.18 -7.88 7.26
CA TYR A 129 -3.28 -7.38 8.11
C TYR A 129 -4.18 -6.40 7.35
N GLY A 130 -5.48 -6.53 7.58
CA GLY A 130 -6.51 -5.69 6.96
C GLY A 130 -7.67 -5.40 7.91
N CYS A 131 -8.46 -4.37 7.63
CA CYS A 131 -9.66 -4.08 8.40
C CYS A 131 -10.78 -3.53 7.52
N ILE A 132 -11.99 -4.09 7.62
CA ILE A 132 -13.20 -3.49 7.06
C ILE A 132 -13.89 -2.70 8.18
N ARG A 133 -14.28 -1.46 7.88
CA ARG A 133 -14.97 -0.58 8.84
C ARG A 133 -16.30 -0.12 8.29
N THR A 134 -17.37 -0.31 9.07
CA THR A 134 -18.72 0.16 8.71
C THR A 134 -19.19 1.35 9.54
N GLY A 135 -18.40 1.80 10.52
CA GLY A 135 -18.81 2.79 11.53
C GLY A 135 -19.56 2.16 12.71
N GLU A 136 -20.27 1.06 12.48
CA GLU A 136 -20.94 0.26 13.53
C GLU A 136 -20.13 -0.98 13.93
N ALA A 137 -19.39 -1.56 12.98
CA ALA A 137 -18.63 -2.78 13.17
C ALA A 137 -17.21 -2.69 12.56
N PHE A 138 -16.34 -3.54 13.08
CA PHE A 138 -14.99 -3.80 12.58
C PHE A 138 -14.89 -5.27 12.19
N VAL A 139 -14.40 -5.54 10.98
CA VAL A 139 -13.93 -6.86 10.59
C VAL A 139 -12.42 -6.78 10.51
N PHE A 140 -11.72 -7.36 11.48
CA PHE A 140 -10.27 -7.48 11.45
C PHE A 140 -9.89 -8.69 10.60
N LEU A 141 -8.91 -8.53 9.74
CA LEU A 141 -8.51 -9.52 8.74
C LEU A 141 -7.03 -9.85 8.89
N HIS A 142 -6.71 -11.11 8.67
CA HIS A 142 -5.35 -11.62 8.68
C HIS A 142 -5.17 -12.65 7.56
N ILE A 143 -4.11 -12.51 6.77
CA ILE A 143 -3.67 -13.53 5.82
C ILE A 143 -2.52 -14.28 6.50
N PRO A 144 -2.67 -15.57 6.80
CA PRO A 144 -1.64 -16.35 7.48
C PRO A 144 -0.47 -16.67 6.53
N ALA A 145 0.37 -17.63 6.94
CA ALA A 145 1.48 -18.12 6.12
C ALA A 145 1.00 -18.67 4.77
N ASP A 146 -0.17 -19.28 4.74
CA ASP A 146 -0.87 -19.60 3.50
C ASP A 146 -1.50 -18.31 2.91
N PRO A 147 -1.01 -17.81 1.76
CA PRO A 147 -1.48 -16.57 1.17
C PRO A 147 -2.88 -16.68 0.54
N THR A 148 -3.44 -17.88 0.45
CA THR A 148 -4.76 -18.14 -0.17
C THR A 148 -5.92 -18.02 0.81
N VAL A 149 -5.62 -18.06 2.11
CA VAL A 149 -6.60 -18.02 3.19
C VAL A 149 -6.79 -16.60 3.73
N LEU A 150 -8.02 -16.25 4.08
CA LEU A 150 -8.32 -15.01 4.79
C LEU A 150 -9.03 -15.33 6.10
N GLU A 151 -8.35 -15.10 7.21
CA GLU A 151 -8.93 -15.18 8.54
C GLU A 151 -9.60 -13.86 8.89
N TYR A 152 -10.71 -13.93 9.64
CA TYR A 152 -11.43 -12.76 10.08
C TYR A 152 -11.83 -12.82 11.55
N PHE A 153 -12.03 -11.64 12.14
CA PHE A 153 -12.63 -11.46 13.46
C PHE A 153 -13.61 -10.28 13.42
N LEU A 154 -14.89 -10.55 13.69
CA LEU A 154 -15.96 -9.55 13.72
C LEU A 154 -16.15 -8.97 15.13
N CYS A 155 -16.06 -7.65 15.23
CA CYS A 155 -16.31 -6.88 16.44
C CYS A 155 -17.42 -5.84 16.19
N VAL A 156 -18.36 -5.74 17.12
CA VAL A 156 -19.43 -4.74 17.14
C VAL A 156 -19.36 -4.01 18.48
N PRO A 157 -18.54 -2.95 18.61
CA PRO A 157 -18.20 -2.36 19.91
C PRO A 157 -19.38 -1.98 20.80
N ASN A 158 -20.46 -1.44 20.20
CA ASN A 158 -21.68 -1.07 20.94
C ASN A 158 -22.41 -2.26 21.55
N LYS A 159 -22.18 -3.49 21.06
CA LYS A 159 -22.71 -4.74 21.61
C LYS A 159 -21.67 -5.48 22.44
N ASP A 160 -20.38 -5.35 22.11
CA ASP A 160 -19.30 -6.07 22.77
C ASP A 160 -18.93 -5.54 24.15
N VAL A 161 -19.10 -4.23 24.39
CA VAL A 161 -18.81 -3.62 25.68
C VAL A 161 -19.95 -3.92 26.66
N LEU A 162 -19.70 -4.80 27.63
CA LEU A 162 -20.62 -5.13 28.71
C LEU A 162 -20.24 -4.35 29.98
N GLU A 163 -21.23 -3.82 30.70
CA GLU A 163 -20.99 -2.95 31.87
C GLU A 163 -20.22 -3.65 33.00
N ASP A 164 -20.52 -4.93 33.22
CA ASP A 164 -19.94 -5.78 34.28
C ASP A 164 -18.65 -6.53 33.85
N ASP A 165 -18.08 -6.22 32.69
CA ASP A 165 -16.81 -6.84 32.25
C ASP A 165 -15.59 -6.05 32.76
N GLU A 166 -14.76 -6.69 33.58
CA GLU A 166 -13.48 -6.13 34.06
C GLU A 166 -12.57 -5.65 32.89
N HIS A 167 -12.74 -6.25 31.70
CA HIS A 167 -11.97 -5.95 30.50
C HIS A 167 -12.75 -5.13 29.47
N ARG A 168 -13.83 -4.46 29.87
CA ARG A 168 -14.67 -3.62 29.00
C ARG A 168 -13.88 -2.63 28.13
N LEU A 169 -12.78 -2.06 28.66
CA LEU A 169 -11.92 -1.13 27.92
C LEU A 169 -11.25 -1.79 26.70
N HIS A 170 -10.88 -3.06 26.80
CA HIS A 170 -10.27 -3.81 25.68
C HIS A 170 -11.27 -4.10 24.56
N ARG A 171 -12.58 -4.08 24.84
CA ARG A 171 -13.65 -4.33 23.88
C ARG A 171 -14.15 -3.08 23.16
N THR A 172 -13.73 -1.90 23.61
CA THR A 172 -14.04 -0.65 22.93
C THR A 172 -13.44 -0.62 21.51
N ALA A 173 -14.04 0.17 20.63
CA ALA A 173 -13.51 0.41 19.29
C ALA A 173 -12.03 0.85 19.32
N ILE A 174 -11.68 1.72 20.27
CA ILE A 174 -10.32 2.21 20.46
C ILE A 174 -9.39 1.08 20.94
N GLY A 175 -9.82 0.30 21.93
CA GLY A 175 -9.04 -0.81 22.48
C GLY A 175 -8.73 -1.87 21.43
N GLN A 176 -9.72 -2.27 20.64
CA GLN A 176 -9.58 -3.24 19.56
C GLN A 176 -8.67 -2.72 18.44
N MET A 177 -8.88 -1.48 17.98
CA MET A 177 -8.05 -0.88 16.93
C MET A 177 -6.60 -0.69 17.37
N LEU A 178 -6.36 -0.32 18.63
CA LEU A 178 -5.02 -0.21 19.19
C LEU A 178 -4.34 -1.58 19.25
N ALA A 179 -5.00 -2.60 19.77
CA ALA A 179 -4.48 -3.96 19.84
C ALA A 179 -4.13 -4.50 18.45
N PHE A 180 -5.04 -4.34 17.49
CA PHE A 180 -4.83 -4.72 16.09
C PHE A 180 -3.64 -3.98 15.46
N THR A 181 -3.54 -2.67 15.68
CA THR A 181 -2.43 -1.86 15.16
C THR A 181 -1.09 -2.32 15.75
N LEU A 182 -1.03 -2.60 17.05
CA LEU A 182 0.16 -3.12 17.71
C LEU A 182 0.56 -4.52 17.20
N GLN A 183 -0.42 -5.39 16.95
CA GLN A 183 -0.17 -6.69 16.32
C GLN A 183 0.41 -6.54 14.91
N ALA A 184 -0.21 -5.71 14.07
CA ALA A 184 0.26 -5.47 12.71
C ALA A 184 1.65 -4.82 12.67
N LEU A 185 1.98 -3.96 13.64
CA LEU A 185 3.33 -3.37 13.79
C LEU A 185 4.39 -4.39 14.24
N ALA A 186 3.99 -5.37 15.04
CA ALA A 186 4.88 -6.41 15.56
C ALA A 186 5.09 -7.56 14.57
N ALA A 187 4.23 -7.68 13.56
CA ALA A 187 4.29 -8.73 12.57
C ALA A 187 5.47 -8.58 11.61
N GLU A 188 6.00 -9.70 11.15
CA GLU A 188 7.01 -9.71 10.09
C GLU A 188 6.36 -9.42 8.73
N PRO A 189 6.98 -8.60 7.87
CA PRO A 189 6.47 -8.36 6.54
C PRO A 189 6.39 -9.65 5.71
N PRO A 190 5.35 -9.82 4.86
CA PRO A 190 5.26 -10.96 3.95
C PRO A 190 6.48 -11.05 3.03
N SER A 191 7.04 -12.26 2.94
CA SER A 191 8.23 -12.57 2.14
C SER A 191 7.98 -12.46 0.63
N GLN A 192 9.06 -12.48 -0.15
CA GLN A 192 8.95 -12.54 -1.62
C GLN A 192 8.31 -13.84 -2.11
N GLU A 193 8.57 -14.94 -1.41
CA GLU A 193 7.99 -16.26 -1.70
C GLU A 193 6.49 -16.28 -1.44
N TRP A 194 6.05 -15.73 -0.29
CA TRP A 194 4.63 -15.62 0.05
C TRP A 194 3.85 -14.90 -1.08
N LYS A 195 4.42 -13.82 -1.62
CA LYS A 195 3.80 -13.04 -2.71
C LYS A 195 3.80 -13.80 -4.03
N GLU A 196 4.80 -14.64 -4.27
CA GLU A 196 4.87 -15.47 -5.47
C GLU A 196 3.88 -16.64 -5.44
N THR A 197 3.74 -17.29 -4.29
CA THR A 197 2.73 -18.33 -4.06
C THR A 197 1.33 -17.75 -4.28
N ALA A 198 1.03 -16.60 -3.66
CA ALA A 198 -0.22 -15.87 -3.89
C ALA A 198 -0.47 -15.62 -5.40
N ASP A 199 0.54 -15.14 -6.11
CA ASP A 199 0.46 -14.79 -7.53
C ASP A 199 0.25 -16.00 -8.47
N LYS A 200 0.64 -17.19 -8.01
CA LYS A 200 0.55 -18.45 -8.73
C LYS A 200 -0.77 -19.17 -8.46
N GLU A 201 -1.24 -19.17 -7.22
CA GLU A 201 -2.37 -19.97 -6.77
C GLU A 201 -3.70 -19.22 -6.83
N LEU A 202 -3.70 -17.89 -6.62
CA LEU A 202 -4.94 -17.13 -6.61
C LEU A 202 -5.49 -16.87 -8.02
N ALA A 203 -6.74 -17.28 -8.23
CA ALA A 203 -7.54 -16.88 -9.37
C ALA A 203 -8.04 -15.43 -9.23
N THR A 204 -8.44 -14.82 -10.36
CA THR A 204 -9.04 -13.48 -10.37
C THR A 204 -10.55 -13.59 -10.53
N TRP A 205 -11.29 -13.14 -9.52
CA TRP A 205 -12.73 -12.96 -9.59
C TRP A 205 -13.06 -11.52 -10.04
N GLU A 206 -13.69 -11.36 -11.19
CA GLU A 206 -14.14 -10.06 -11.69
C GLU A 206 -15.46 -9.67 -11.00
N VAL A 207 -15.33 -8.94 -9.89
CA VAL A 207 -16.48 -8.47 -9.10
C VAL A 207 -16.34 -7.00 -8.72
N GLU A 208 -17.46 -6.29 -8.79
CA GLU A 208 -17.61 -4.92 -8.30
C GLU A 208 -18.67 -4.92 -7.20
N TYR A 209 -18.28 -4.50 -6.00
CA TYR A 209 -19.16 -4.43 -4.83
C TYR A 209 -20.50 -3.73 -5.11
N LEU A 210 -20.46 -2.62 -5.87
CA LEU A 210 -21.67 -1.87 -6.20
C LEU A 210 -22.60 -2.61 -7.17
N ASP A 211 -22.06 -3.48 -8.03
CA ASP A 211 -22.89 -4.32 -8.91
C ASP A 211 -23.60 -5.39 -8.08
N VAL A 212 -22.88 -6.04 -7.16
CA VAL A 212 -23.48 -7.01 -6.22
C VAL A 212 -24.57 -6.36 -5.38
N LEU A 213 -24.29 -5.19 -4.78
CA LEU A 213 -25.25 -4.45 -3.97
C LEU A 213 -26.51 -4.05 -4.74
N ARG A 214 -26.38 -3.69 -6.03
CA ARG A 214 -27.53 -3.35 -6.90
C ARG A 214 -28.37 -4.57 -7.27
N GLY A 215 -27.78 -5.77 -7.27
CA GLY A 215 -28.48 -7.01 -7.55
C GLY A 215 -29.39 -7.51 -6.42
N ILE A 216 -29.22 -6.98 -5.20
CA ILE A 216 -30.04 -7.37 -4.04
C ILE A 216 -31.43 -6.73 -4.16
N PRO A 217 -32.53 -7.51 -4.15
CA PRO A 217 -33.89 -7.00 -4.17
C PRO A 217 -34.15 -5.98 -3.06
N GLU A 218 -34.87 -4.89 -3.38
CA GLU A 218 -35.13 -3.84 -2.39
C GLU A 218 -35.90 -4.32 -1.16
N THR A 219 -36.78 -5.30 -1.32
CA THR A 219 -37.56 -5.92 -0.24
C THR A 219 -36.63 -6.53 0.81
N ILE A 220 -35.62 -7.25 0.35
CA ILE A 220 -34.59 -7.89 1.19
C ILE A 220 -33.65 -6.82 1.79
N ARG A 221 -33.30 -5.80 1.00
CA ARG A 221 -32.35 -4.75 1.43
C ARG A 221 -32.93 -3.80 2.48
N LYS A 222 -34.23 -3.49 2.43
CA LYS A 222 -34.88 -2.50 3.32
C LYS A 222 -35.39 -3.11 4.62
N GLU A 223 -35.67 -4.41 4.64
CA GLU A 223 -36.17 -5.13 5.82
C GLU A 223 -35.29 -6.36 6.13
N PRO A 224 -34.00 -6.15 6.49
CA PRO A 224 -33.14 -7.26 6.86
C PRO A 224 -33.65 -7.91 8.16
N PRO A 225 -33.43 -9.22 8.34
CA PRO A 225 -33.71 -9.89 9.61
C PRO A 225 -33.00 -9.18 10.78
N PRO A 226 -33.57 -9.22 11.99
CA PRO A 226 -32.92 -8.63 13.16
C PRO A 226 -31.58 -9.32 13.43
N SER A 227 -30.54 -8.53 13.70
CA SER A 227 -29.22 -9.06 14.05
C SER A 227 -29.24 -9.74 15.42
N ASN A 228 -29.04 -11.05 15.43
CA ASN A 228 -28.86 -11.87 16.63
C ASN A 228 -27.40 -11.90 17.10
N TYR A 229 -26.63 -10.83 16.87
CA TYR A 229 -25.20 -10.79 17.18
C TYR A 229 -24.96 -11.03 18.66
N ARG A 230 -24.05 -11.96 18.96
CA ARG A 230 -23.61 -12.25 20.33
C ARG A 230 -22.13 -11.91 20.46
N PRO A 231 -21.75 -11.09 21.45
CA PRO A 231 -20.36 -10.78 21.72
C PRO A 231 -19.52 -12.05 21.89
N SER A 232 -18.31 -12.02 21.35
CA SER A 232 -17.37 -13.13 21.51
C SER A 232 -16.90 -13.25 22.97
N HIS A 233 -17.01 -14.45 23.55
CA HIS A 233 -16.47 -14.74 24.87
C HIS A 233 -14.97 -15.07 24.77
N TRP A 234 -14.11 -14.05 24.75
CA TRP A 234 -12.67 -14.27 24.90
C TRP A 234 -12.27 -14.13 26.36
N LYS A 235 -11.49 -15.10 26.84
CA LYS A 235 -10.81 -15.00 28.14
C LYS A 235 -9.48 -14.29 27.92
N PRO A 236 -9.11 -13.29 28.72
CA PRO A 236 -7.80 -12.67 28.63
C PRO A 236 -6.74 -13.73 28.88
N VAL A 237 -5.86 -13.93 27.91
CA VAL A 237 -4.61 -14.62 28.17
C VAL A 237 -3.73 -13.62 28.91
N LEU A 238 -3.62 -13.79 30.24
CA LEU A 238 -2.72 -13.02 31.09
C LEU A 238 -1.26 -13.29 30.67
N LYS A 239 -0.80 -12.59 29.63
CA LYS A 239 0.63 -12.52 29.34
C LYS A 239 1.24 -11.65 30.43
N LYS A 240 2.09 -12.23 31.28
CA LYS A 240 2.92 -11.45 32.22
C LYS A 240 3.89 -10.61 31.40
N HIS A 241 3.46 -9.42 31.03
CA HIS A 241 4.35 -8.42 30.47
C HIS A 241 5.21 -7.91 31.63
N ASN A 242 6.53 -8.07 31.55
CA ASN A 242 7.45 -7.32 32.40
C ASN A 242 7.43 -5.86 31.93
N THR A 243 6.32 -5.15 32.14
CA THR A 243 6.26 -3.73 31.91
C THR A 243 7.26 -3.07 32.86
N ARG A 244 8.10 -2.18 32.31
CA ARG A 244 9.05 -1.33 33.04
C ARG A 244 8.31 -0.28 33.90
N SER A 245 7.19 -0.62 34.52
CA SER A 245 6.36 0.27 35.35
C SER A 245 7.01 0.65 36.68
N ARG A 246 8.27 0.25 36.93
CA ARG A 246 9.06 0.69 38.09
C ARG A 246 9.87 1.97 37.88
N ALA A 247 9.65 2.72 36.80
CA ALA A 247 9.97 4.14 36.83
C ALA A 247 8.91 4.85 37.69
N ARG A 248 9.12 4.89 39.01
CA ARG A 248 8.33 5.74 39.92
C ARG A 248 8.35 7.15 39.33
N CYS A 249 7.18 7.68 38.94
CA CYS A 249 6.98 9.12 38.94
C CYS A 249 7.35 9.60 40.35
N LYS A 250 8.38 10.44 40.45
CA LYS A 250 8.72 11.10 41.71
C LYS A 250 7.49 11.89 42.16
N GLN A 251 7.02 11.64 43.37
CA GLN A 251 5.80 12.24 43.93
C GLN A 251 5.94 13.75 44.24
N ASP A 252 7.09 14.37 43.95
CA ASP A 252 7.39 15.75 44.38
C ASP A 252 7.58 16.76 43.22
N ALA A 253 7.07 16.46 42.02
CA ALA A 253 6.99 17.48 40.97
C ALA A 253 5.76 18.36 41.23
N SER A 254 5.95 19.45 41.98
CA SER A 254 4.94 20.47 42.19
C SER A 254 4.45 21.00 40.84
N THR A 255 3.15 20.91 40.61
CA THR A 255 2.47 21.51 39.46
C THR A 255 2.65 23.03 39.48
N PRO A 256 3.05 23.69 38.37
CA PRO A 256 3.01 25.14 38.32
C PRO A 256 1.57 25.61 38.48
N HIS A 257 1.33 26.49 39.45
CA HIS A 257 0.05 27.13 39.70
C HIS A 257 -0.45 27.83 38.42
N GLY A 258 -1.59 27.37 37.91
CA GLY A 258 -2.36 28.08 36.90
C GLY A 258 -2.91 29.37 37.49
N SER A 259 -2.76 30.47 36.75
CA SER A 259 -3.57 31.67 36.96
C SER A 259 -4.87 31.51 36.15
N PRO A 260 -6.04 31.72 36.76
CA PRO A 260 -7.33 31.58 36.08
C PRO A 260 -7.64 32.88 35.34
N ASN A 261 -7.91 32.78 34.04
CA ASN A 261 -8.80 33.72 33.36
C ASN A 261 -9.72 32.88 32.48
N GLU A 262 -10.94 32.73 32.97
CA GLU A 262 -12.07 32.31 32.17
C GLU A 262 -12.47 33.49 31.29
N ASP A 263 -12.54 33.27 29.98
CA ASP A 263 -13.45 34.00 29.12
C ASP A 263 -14.09 33.00 28.16
N SER A 264 -15.42 32.94 28.25
CA SER A 264 -16.32 32.06 27.53
C SER A 264 -16.87 32.80 26.31
N SER A 265 -16.75 32.23 25.09
CA SER A 265 -17.76 32.37 24.02
C SER A 265 -17.40 31.63 22.72
N SER A 266 -18.32 30.73 22.32
CA SER A 266 -18.93 30.51 20.98
C SER A 266 -18.08 30.14 19.74
N ASP A 267 -18.49 29.00 19.15
CA ASP A 267 -18.59 28.58 17.74
C ASP A 267 -17.59 29.06 16.68
N GLY A 268 -17.07 28.08 15.91
CA GLY A 268 -16.50 28.32 14.59
C GLY A 268 -15.52 27.26 14.09
N ASP A 269 -16.01 26.34 13.27
CA ASP A 269 -15.36 25.68 12.13
C ASP A 269 -13.92 25.12 12.25
N ILE A 270 -13.83 23.78 12.28
CA ILE A 270 -12.62 23.02 11.97
C ILE A 270 -12.50 22.86 10.44
N PRO A 271 -11.46 23.37 9.75
CA PRO A 271 -11.28 23.11 8.33
C PRO A 271 -10.58 21.77 8.08
N SER A 272 -11.22 20.93 7.26
CA SER A 272 -10.65 19.71 6.65
C SER A 272 -9.41 20.01 5.79
N PRO A 273 -8.38 19.14 5.75
CA PRO A 273 -7.19 19.39 4.95
C PRO A 273 -7.36 18.88 3.51
N THR A 274 -7.42 19.79 2.55
CA THR A 274 -7.22 19.51 1.12
C THR A 274 -5.91 20.17 0.67
N PRO A 275 -5.06 19.51 -0.15
CA PRO A 275 -3.73 20.02 -0.47
C PRO A 275 -3.72 20.93 -1.71
N ALA A 276 -3.08 22.10 -1.60
CA ALA A 276 -2.74 22.99 -2.72
C ALA A 276 -1.38 23.69 -2.46
N PRO A 277 -0.71 24.21 -3.50
CA PRO A 277 0.75 24.16 -3.66
C PRO A 277 1.49 25.39 -3.10
N ILE A 278 2.73 25.19 -2.65
CA ILE A 278 3.59 26.28 -2.16
C ILE A 278 4.48 26.79 -3.30
N VAL A 279 4.24 28.04 -3.71
CA VAL A 279 5.18 28.92 -4.42
C VAL A 279 5.84 29.84 -3.38
N GLY A 280 7.15 30.04 -3.49
CA GLY A 280 7.99 30.59 -2.41
C GLY A 280 8.10 32.12 -2.33
N SER A 281 8.80 32.57 -1.29
CA SER A 281 9.54 33.85 -1.16
C SER A 281 10.18 33.86 0.25
N ARG A 282 11.51 33.74 0.39
CA ARG A 282 12.53 34.80 0.64
C ARG A 282 12.36 35.65 1.91
N SER A 283 13.53 35.90 2.54
CA SER A 283 13.91 36.99 3.47
C SER A 283 13.63 36.72 4.97
N ARG A 284 14.50 36.97 5.97
CA ARG A 284 15.82 37.64 6.08
C ARG A 284 16.48 37.31 7.44
N ARG A 285 17.81 37.20 7.41
CA ARG A 285 18.87 37.71 8.34
C ARG A 285 18.59 37.92 9.85
N GLY A 286 19.48 37.34 10.66
CA GLY A 286 19.94 37.81 11.98
C GLY A 286 21.28 37.14 12.33
N ASN A 287 22.22 37.86 12.95
CA ASN A 287 23.69 37.69 12.88
C ASN A 287 24.32 37.19 14.21
N LYS A 288 25.49 36.49 14.11
CA LYS A 288 26.67 36.47 15.03
C LYS A 288 26.48 35.99 16.50
N ASP A 289 27.40 35.33 17.22
CA ASP A 289 28.86 35.17 17.16
C ASP A 289 29.35 33.90 17.93
N SER A 290 30.48 33.35 17.46
CA SER A 290 31.68 32.83 18.16
C SER A 290 31.64 32.03 19.50
N SER A 291 32.11 30.77 19.38
CA SER A 291 33.12 30.03 20.18
C SER A 291 32.99 29.84 21.71
N ALA A 292 32.91 28.57 22.16
CA ALA A 292 33.84 27.96 23.14
C ALA A 292 33.53 26.46 23.32
N GLY A 293 34.58 25.66 23.51
CA GLY A 293 34.50 24.20 23.59
C GLY A 293 33.89 23.65 24.88
N GLY A 294 33.32 22.46 24.75
CA GLY A 294 32.87 21.64 25.87
C GLY A 294 32.80 20.19 25.44
N ARG A 295 33.83 19.41 25.80
CA ARG A 295 33.80 17.94 25.76
C ARG A 295 32.70 17.46 26.70
N ALA A 296 31.68 16.80 26.19
CA ALA A 296 30.71 16.06 26.99
C ALA A 296 30.70 14.60 26.54
N HIS A 297 31.23 13.75 27.42
CA HIS A 297 31.16 12.30 27.36
C HIS A 297 29.69 11.85 27.25
N SER A 298 29.31 11.26 26.12
CA SER A 298 28.05 10.53 26.01
C SER A 298 28.23 9.14 26.61
N THR A 299 27.90 9.00 27.89
CA THR A 299 27.67 7.70 28.52
C THR A 299 26.45 7.03 27.86
N THR A 300 26.72 6.02 27.05
CA THR A 300 25.74 5.16 26.40
C THR A 300 24.99 4.31 27.43
N ASN A 301 23.83 4.80 27.88
CA ASN A 301 22.87 3.96 28.59
C ASN A 301 22.22 2.99 27.60
N LYS A 302 22.73 1.74 27.58
CA LYS A 302 22.10 0.60 26.91
C LYS A 302 20.77 0.27 27.60
N SER A 303 19.67 0.87 27.15
CA SER A 303 18.36 0.27 27.33
C SER A 303 18.21 -0.84 26.29
N GLN A 304 18.34 -2.09 26.74
CA GLN A 304 17.95 -3.30 26.00
C GLN A 304 16.52 -3.15 25.48
N ALA A 305 16.38 -2.75 24.22
CA ALA A 305 15.18 -2.93 23.44
C ALA A 305 15.18 -4.37 22.92
N TYR A 306 14.00 -4.96 22.91
CA TYR A 306 13.72 -6.32 22.48
C TYR A 306 14.35 -6.56 21.09
N SER A 307 15.32 -7.47 21.04
CA SER A 307 16.10 -7.82 19.86
C SER A 307 15.20 -8.47 18.82
N ARG A 308 14.62 -7.65 17.93
CA ARG A 308 14.33 -8.06 16.56
C ARG A 308 15.65 -8.62 16.02
N THR A 309 15.67 -9.84 15.49
CA THR A 309 16.87 -10.44 14.87
C THR A 309 17.50 -9.38 13.95
N GLU A 310 18.57 -8.74 14.41
CA GLU A 310 19.17 -7.62 13.68
C GLU A 310 19.86 -8.22 12.47
N ARG A 311 19.15 -8.25 11.33
CA ARG A 311 19.74 -8.57 10.02
C ARG A 311 21.00 -7.71 9.90
N PRO A 312 22.16 -8.29 9.50
CA PRO A 312 23.40 -7.55 9.43
C PRO A 312 23.22 -6.26 8.62
N SER A 313 23.36 -5.11 9.29
CA SER A 313 23.24 -3.82 8.62
C SER A 313 24.58 -3.48 7.98
N TYR A 314 24.70 -3.75 6.68
CA TYR A 314 25.88 -3.38 5.91
C TYR A 314 25.88 -1.87 5.64
N PRO A 315 26.90 -1.10 6.05
CA PRO A 315 26.97 0.32 5.72
C PRO A 315 27.20 0.51 4.21
N TYR A 316 26.76 1.63 3.64
CA TYR A 316 27.00 1.91 2.22
C TYR A 316 28.49 2.10 1.94
N CYS A 317 28.96 1.60 0.79
CA CYS A 317 30.29 1.92 0.31
C CYS A 317 30.39 3.41 -0.02
N THR A 318 31.58 3.98 0.15
CA THR A 318 31.84 5.37 -0.22
C THR A 318 31.74 5.56 -1.74
N VAL A 319 31.47 6.79 -2.17
CA VAL A 319 31.42 7.14 -3.59
C VAL A 319 32.80 6.89 -4.26
N ALA A 320 33.90 7.13 -3.55
CA ALA A 320 35.25 6.86 -4.05
C ALA A 320 35.49 5.35 -4.25
N CYS A 321 35.07 4.50 -3.30
CA CYS A 321 35.10 3.04 -3.44
C CYS A 321 34.30 2.56 -4.67
N ILE A 322 33.07 3.03 -4.84
CA ILE A 322 32.23 2.66 -5.99
C ILE A 322 32.81 3.17 -7.33
N ARG A 323 33.51 4.31 -7.32
CA ARG A 323 34.24 4.79 -8.50
C ARG A 323 35.44 3.90 -8.81
N GLY A 324 36.23 3.54 -7.79
CA GLY A 324 37.39 2.66 -7.93
C GLY A 324 37.02 1.28 -8.47
N LEU A 325 35.84 0.77 -8.08
CA LEU A 325 35.26 -0.46 -8.61
C LEU A 325 35.10 -0.44 -10.14
N ILE A 326 34.78 0.70 -10.76
CA ILE A 326 34.60 0.78 -12.22
C ILE A 326 35.93 0.54 -12.94
N ASN A 327 37.02 1.08 -12.40
CA ASN A 327 38.34 1.09 -13.04
C ASN A 327 39.28 -0.02 -12.52
N LYS A 328 38.85 -0.82 -11.55
CA LYS A 328 39.72 -1.73 -10.76
C LYS A 328 40.89 -0.99 -10.10
N ASP A 329 40.61 0.20 -9.56
CA ASP A 329 41.60 1.02 -8.84
C ASP A 329 41.91 0.42 -7.45
N ILE A 330 42.82 1.09 -6.72
CA ILE A 330 43.09 0.79 -5.31
C ILE A 330 41.82 0.96 -4.45
N LEU A 331 41.71 0.14 -3.41
CA LEU A 331 40.59 0.25 -2.47
C LEU A 331 40.63 1.59 -1.72
N ASP A 332 39.45 2.15 -1.43
CA ASP A 332 39.33 3.33 -0.56
C ASP A 332 39.35 2.90 0.91
N GLU A 333 40.44 3.22 1.61
CA GLU A 333 40.64 2.95 3.04
C GLU A 333 39.55 3.55 3.95
N LYS A 334 38.82 4.57 3.46
CA LYS A 334 37.68 5.17 4.19
C LYS A 334 36.37 4.41 3.99
N CYS A 335 36.34 3.41 3.11
CA CYS A 335 35.15 2.59 2.92
C CYS A 335 34.88 1.78 4.19
N PRO A 336 33.65 1.83 4.76
CA PRO A 336 33.34 1.06 5.96
C PRO A 336 33.35 -0.46 5.71
N ASN A 337 33.31 -0.89 4.43
CA ASN A 337 33.40 -2.28 4.02
C ASN A 337 34.79 -2.66 3.47
N PHE A 338 35.83 -1.84 3.70
CA PHE A 338 37.17 -2.01 3.13
C PHE A 338 37.72 -3.44 3.28
N GLU A 339 37.66 -4.00 4.49
CA GLU A 339 38.13 -5.35 4.81
C GLU A 339 37.40 -6.46 4.03
N GLN A 340 36.16 -6.20 3.59
CA GLN A 340 35.34 -7.17 2.87
C GLN A 340 35.66 -7.21 1.37
N HIS A 341 36.29 -6.18 0.82
CA HIS A 341 36.54 -6.06 -0.63
C HIS A 341 37.70 -6.93 -1.14
N ARG A 342 38.49 -7.53 -0.24
CA ARG A 342 39.61 -8.47 -0.48
C ARG A 342 40.72 -7.94 -1.41
N GLY A 343 41.91 -7.70 -0.84
CA GLY A 343 43.13 -7.37 -1.59
C GLY A 343 43.41 -5.88 -1.71
N PRO A 344 44.51 -5.47 -2.37
CA PRO A 344 44.92 -4.05 -2.45
C PRO A 344 44.16 -3.22 -3.50
N LYS A 345 43.47 -3.88 -4.43
CA LYS A 345 42.65 -3.28 -5.51
C LYS A 345 41.32 -3.99 -5.59
N HIS A 346 40.33 -3.34 -6.22
CA HIS A 346 39.03 -3.97 -6.45
C HIS A 346 39.17 -5.24 -7.34
N PRO A 347 38.79 -6.43 -6.83
CA PRO A 347 38.98 -7.69 -7.57
C PRO A 347 38.02 -7.82 -8.76
N ILE A 348 36.83 -7.22 -8.65
CA ILE A 348 35.79 -7.24 -9.67
C ILE A 348 35.59 -5.84 -10.26
N ASN A 349 35.09 -5.76 -11.50
CA ASN A 349 34.65 -4.50 -12.11
C ASN A 349 33.13 -4.32 -12.00
N ALA A 350 32.61 -3.20 -12.49
CA ALA A 350 31.18 -2.91 -12.49
C ALA A 350 30.32 -3.93 -13.27
N LEU A 351 30.84 -4.56 -14.32
CA LEU A 351 30.13 -5.59 -15.07
C LEU A 351 30.01 -6.88 -14.27
N GLU A 352 31.12 -7.32 -13.68
CA GLU A 352 31.19 -8.49 -12.79
C GLU A 352 30.29 -8.28 -11.56
N PHE A 353 30.36 -7.11 -10.91
CA PHE A 353 29.49 -6.74 -9.79
C PHE A 353 28.00 -6.90 -10.15
N LYS A 354 27.54 -6.31 -11.26
CA LYS A 354 26.14 -6.43 -11.69
C LYS A 354 25.74 -7.88 -11.98
N ARG A 355 26.61 -8.63 -12.65
CA ARG A 355 26.34 -10.06 -12.95
C ARG A 355 26.19 -10.86 -11.66
N MET A 356 27.07 -10.65 -10.69
CA MET A 356 27.04 -11.37 -9.42
C MET A 356 25.85 -10.94 -8.55
N LEU A 357 25.53 -9.65 -8.51
CA LEU A 357 24.37 -9.14 -7.78
C LEU A 357 23.06 -9.64 -8.38
N HIS A 358 22.99 -9.74 -9.72
CA HIS A 358 21.85 -10.35 -10.42
C HIS A 358 21.73 -11.84 -10.07
N GLN A 359 22.83 -12.59 -10.04
CA GLN A 359 22.83 -13.99 -9.62
C GLN A 359 22.38 -14.15 -8.18
N GLN A 360 22.86 -13.31 -7.26
CA GLN A 360 22.42 -13.30 -5.86
C GLN A 360 20.91 -13.05 -5.78
N LEU A 361 20.39 -12.06 -6.51
CA LEU A 361 18.95 -11.75 -6.54
C LEU A 361 18.08 -12.91 -7.07
N VAL A 362 18.59 -13.68 -8.03
CA VAL A 362 17.89 -14.84 -8.58
C VAL A 362 17.86 -15.99 -7.56
N GLN A 363 18.90 -16.14 -6.76
CA GLN A 363 19.00 -17.17 -5.74
C GLN A 363 18.18 -16.83 -4.49
N ASP A 364 18.31 -15.60 -3.99
CA ASP A 364 17.63 -15.10 -2.81
C ASP A 364 17.27 -13.61 -3.01
N ARG A 365 16.00 -13.27 -2.81
CA ARG A 365 15.47 -11.92 -3.01
C ARG A 365 15.45 -11.08 -1.74
N GLU A 366 15.83 -11.65 -0.60
CA GLU A 366 15.84 -11.02 0.71
C GLU A 366 17.27 -10.85 1.23
N GLU A 367 18.12 -11.86 1.07
CA GLU A 367 19.48 -11.81 1.59
C GLU A 367 20.33 -10.77 0.83
N GLY A 368 20.76 -9.75 1.57
CA GLY A 368 21.50 -8.62 1.01
C GLY A 368 20.63 -7.61 0.25
N PHE A 369 19.29 -7.74 0.24
CA PHE A 369 18.38 -6.78 -0.38
C PHE A 369 17.40 -6.21 0.65
N GLU A 370 17.52 -4.91 0.93
CA GLU A 370 16.66 -4.18 1.87
C GLU A 370 15.81 -3.16 1.09
N PRO A 371 14.50 -3.38 0.92
CA PRO A 371 13.56 -2.34 0.51
C PRO A 371 13.63 -1.15 1.48
N LEU A 372 13.87 0.06 0.95
CA LEU A 372 13.96 1.24 1.82
C LEU A 372 12.61 1.90 2.09
N ASP A 373 11.52 1.41 1.50
CA ASP A 373 10.19 2.04 1.51
C ASP A 373 10.18 3.51 1.05
N ILE A 374 11.18 3.89 0.26
CA ILE A 374 11.28 5.22 -0.38
C ILE A 374 10.75 5.12 -1.80
N ARG A 375 9.71 5.92 -2.08
CA ARG A 375 9.02 5.93 -3.37
C ARG A 375 9.25 7.25 -4.10
N GLY A 376 9.95 7.18 -5.23
CA GLY A 376 10.06 8.29 -6.16
C GLY A 376 8.94 8.31 -7.21
N ARG A 377 8.94 9.34 -8.07
CA ARG A 377 8.02 9.44 -9.22
C ARG A 377 8.19 8.29 -10.22
N THR A 378 9.42 7.79 -10.37
CA THR A 378 9.81 6.87 -11.43
C THR A 378 10.18 5.47 -10.93
N GLY A 379 10.41 5.28 -9.63
CA GLY A 379 10.87 4.00 -9.12
C GLY A 379 10.91 3.93 -7.61
N TYR A 380 11.46 2.83 -7.13
CA TYR A 380 11.61 2.45 -5.73
C TYR A 380 13.08 2.29 -5.41
N ILE A 381 13.43 2.49 -4.15
CA ILE A 381 14.82 2.42 -3.70
C ILE A 381 15.01 1.16 -2.87
N ILE A 382 16.07 0.42 -3.22
CA ILE A 382 16.46 -0.82 -2.56
C ILE A 382 17.94 -0.71 -2.24
N LYS A 383 18.33 -0.95 -1.00
CA LYS A 383 19.72 -1.11 -0.63
C LYS A 383 20.13 -2.55 -0.94
N ALA A 384 21.26 -2.70 -1.62
CA ALA A 384 21.75 -3.98 -2.07
C ALA A 384 23.20 -4.18 -1.66
N THR A 385 23.48 -5.34 -1.08
CA THR A 385 24.82 -5.76 -0.67
C THR A 385 25.19 -7.01 -1.43
N LEU A 386 26.29 -6.94 -2.20
CA LEU A 386 26.89 -8.15 -2.77
C LEU A 386 27.64 -8.88 -1.66
N LEU A 387 27.00 -9.90 -1.08
CA LEU A 387 27.44 -10.55 0.16
C LEU A 387 28.84 -11.15 0.04
N SER A 388 29.18 -11.69 -1.14
CA SER A 388 30.49 -12.29 -1.40
C SER A 388 31.68 -11.32 -1.31
N HIS A 389 31.44 -10.01 -1.47
CA HIS A 389 32.50 -8.99 -1.59
C HIS A 389 32.25 -7.73 -0.74
N GLY A 390 31.14 -7.64 -0.01
CA GLY A 390 30.80 -6.51 0.86
C GLY A 390 30.43 -5.20 0.15
N TYR A 391 30.29 -5.19 -1.18
CA TYR A 391 29.90 -3.99 -1.91
C TYR A 391 28.43 -3.66 -1.64
N THR A 392 28.19 -2.54 -0.97
CA THR A 392 26.85 -2.08 -0.58
C THR A 392 26.49 -0.81 -1.33
N VAL A 393 25.45 -0.87 -2.15
CA VAL A 393 25.00 0.19 -3.04
C VAL A 393 23.49 0.43 -2.90
N VAL A 394 23.03 1.50 -3.52
CA VAL A 394 21.61 1.74 -3.75
C VAL A 394 21.26 1.27 -5.16
N ILE A 395 20.16 0.53 -5.29
CA ILE A 395 19.54 0.23 -6.57
C ILE A 395 18.24 1.03 -6.71
N LYS A 396 18.05 1.60 -7.90
CA LYS A 396 16.79 2.19 -8.31
C LYS A 396 16.03 1.18 -9.18
N ALA A 397 14.88 0.76 -8.70
CA ALA A 397 14.02 -0.22 -9.35
C ALA A 397 12.78 0.44 -9.95
N THR A 398 12.31 -0.02 -11.11
CA THR A 398 11.05 0.44 -11.71
C THR A 398 10.23 -0.70 -12.30
N ILE A 399 8.93 -0.50 -12.42
CA ILE A 399 8.04 -1.35 -13.23
C ILE A 399 8.34 -1.19 -14.72
N GLU A 400 8.08 -2.23 -15.51
CA GLU A 400 8.39 -2.29 -16.95
C GLU A 400 7.77 -1.13 -17.74
N GLU A 401 6.57 -0.66 -17.40
CA GLU A 401 5.91 0.45 -18.10
C GLU A 401 6.70 1.76 -18.01
N LYS A 402 7.59 1.87 -17.01
CA LYS A 402 8.45 3.04 -16.76
C LYS A 402 9.93 2.78 -17.04
N LYS A 403 10.28 1.61 -17.56
CA LYS A 403 11.64 1.21 -17.97
C LYS A 403 12.38 2.28 -18.78
N HIS A 404 11.71 2.86 -19.77
CA HIS A 404 12.28 3.92 -20.61
C HIS A 404 12.90 5.07 -19.79
N ARG A 405 12.32 5.43 -18.64
CA ARG A 405 12.82 6.51 -17.78
C ARG A 405 14.13 6.15 -17.10
N LEU A 406 14.27 4.90 -16.68
CA LEU A 406 15.51 4.41 -16.05
C LEU A 406 16.63 4.32 -17.08
N GLN A 407 16.30 3.93 -18.32
CA GLN A 407 17.22 3.93 -19.45
C GLN A 407 17.67 5.34 -19.84
N GLU A 408 16.77 6.32 -19.92
CA GLU A 408 17.09 7.73 -20.12
C GLU A 408 18.02 8.27 -19.03
N GLU A 409 17.72 7.99 -17.77
CA GLU A 409 18.59 8.36 -16.65
C GLU A 409 19.96 7.69 -16.79
N THR A 410 20.03 6.45 -17.30
CA THR A 410 21.32 5.74 -17.48
C THR A 410 22.14 6.39 -18.59
N ASN A 411 21.48 6.77 -19.67
CA ASN A 411 22.10 7.50 -20.78
C ASN A 411 22.66 8.84 -20.32
N ASN A 412 21.95 9.57 -19.45
CA ASN A 412 22.44 10.83 -18.89
C ASN A 412 23.73 10.63 -18.08
N TYR A 413 23.80 9.62 -17.22
CA TYR A 413 25.03 9.33 -16.49
C TYR A 413 26.18 8.93 -17.41
N ARG A 414 25.92 8.18 -18.49
CA ARG A 414 26.95 7.86 -19.50
C ARG A 414 27.49 9.12 -20.17
N ARG A 415 26.64 10.10 -20.51
CA ARG A 415 27.06 11.40 -21.07
C ARG A 415 27.86 12.24 -20.07
N LEU A 416 27.55 12.13 -18.78
CA LEU A 416 28.20 12.86 -17.69
C LEU A 416 29.31 12.06 -16.99
N ARG A 417 29.97 11.14 -17.71
CA ARG A 417 30.96 10.21 -17.13
C ARG A 417 32.07 10.91 -16.35
N SER A 418 32.53 12.06 -16.81
CA SER A 418 33.60 12.84 -16.16
C SER A 418 33.20 13.46 -14.82
N LEU A 419 31.90 13.63 -14.55
CA LEU A 419 31.39 14.24 -13.32
C LEU A 419 31.08 13.21 -12.23
N GLN A 420 31.00 11.92 -12.59
CA GLN A 420 30.62 10.84 -11.69
C GLN A 420 31.69 10.60 -10.62
N GLY A 421 31.24 10.57 -9.37
CA GLY A 421 32.09 10.40 -8.20
C GLY A 421 32.76 11.68 -7.71
N TYR A 422 32.43 12.83 -8.33
CA TYR A 422 32.89 14.15 -7.92
C TYR A 422 31.72 15.09 -7.65
N GLN A 423 30.86 15.30 -8.66
CA GLN A 423 29.72 16.23 -8.59
C GLN A 423 28.38 15.49 -8.60
N ILE A 424 28.34 14.29 -9.18
CA ILE A 424 27.14 13.44 -9.23
C ILE A 424 27.46 12.03 -8.74
N PRO A 425 26.46 11.26 -8.28
CA PRO A 425 26.64 9.86 -7.90
C PRO A 425 27.25 9.01 -9.01
N VAL A 426 27.84 7.88 -8.61
CA VAL A 426 28.37 6.90 -9.56
C VAL A 426 27.27 5.92 -9.94
N CYS A 427 27.12 5.67 -11.24
CA CYS A 427 26.18 4.73 -11.83
C CYS A 427 26.95 3.53 -12.39
N LEU A 428 26.78 2.36 -11.77
CA LEU A 428 27.38 1.09 -12.21
C LEU A 428 26.68 0.51 -13.46
N GLY A 429 25.51 1.04 -13.81
CA GLY A 429 24.72 0.72 -14.99
C GLY A 429 23.43 -0.02 -14.64
N ALA A 430 22.65 -0.39 -15.65
CA ALA A 430 21.35 -1.02 -15.47
C ALA A 430 21.39 -2.52 -15.79
N PHE A 431 20.44 -3.28 -15.24
CA PHE A 431 20.15 -4.67 -15.59
C PHE A 431 18.65 -4.99 -15.44
N THR A 432 18.19 -6.01 -16.15
CA THR A 432 16.85 -6.58 -15.98
C THR A 432 16.97 -7.94 -15.26
N PRO A 433 16.36 -8.12 -14.08
CA PRO A 433 16.30 -9.35 -13.33
C PRO A 433 15.51 -10.37 -14.13
N ARG A 434 15.89 -11.63 -13.97
CA ARG A 434 15.16 -12.76 -14.57
C ARG A 434 14.11 -13.33 -13.62
N VAL A 435 13.97 -12.73 -12.44
CA VAL A 435 13.02 -13.10 -11.40
C VAL A 435 12.09 -11.93 -11.12
N LYS A 436 10.86 -12.24 -10.70
CA LYS A 436 9.93 -11.23 -10.21
C LYS A 436 10.37 -10.76 -8.83
N TYR A 437 10.22 -9.47 -8.60
CA TYR A 437 10.44 -8.85 -7.31
C TYR A 437 9.23 -8.01 -6.97
N TRP A 438 8.69 -8.20 -5.77
CA TRP A 438 7.48 -7.53 -5.32
C TRP A 438 7.83 -6.35 -4.41
N TYR A 439 7.23 -5.19 -4.68
CA TYR A 439 7.40 -4.00 -3.86
C TYR A 439 6.04 -3.36 -3.59
N HIS A 440 5.78 -2.99 -2.33
CA HIS A 440 4.48 -2.55 -1.86
C HIS A 440 3.93 -1.35 -2.68
N GLY A 441 2.67 -1.47 -3.14
CA GLY A 441 1.91 -0.32 -3.66
C GLY A 441 1.88 -0.13 -5.19
N LYS A 442 2.19 -1.18 -5.96
CA LYS A 442 1.61 -1.45 -7.29
C LYS A 442 1.81 -2.92 -7.70
N ALA A 443 0.73 -3.69 -7.70
CA ALA A 443 0.50 -4.67 -8.74
C ALA A 443 -0.46 -4.09 -9.80
N ARG A 444 -0.18 -4.41 -11.06
CA ARG A 444 -1.11 -4.46 -12.21
C ARG A 444 -1.61 -3.14 -12.82
N GLN A 445 -0.96 -2.76 -13.93
CA GLN A 445 -1.68 -2.41 -15.15
C GLN A 445 -1.39 -3.49 -16.20
N GLY A 446 -2.43 -4.18 -16.67
CA GLY A 446 -2.35 -5.04 -17.85
C GLY A 446 -2.02 -6.51 -17.59
N SER A 447 -2.78 -7.35 -18.28
CA SER A 447 -2.49 -8.77 -18.53
C SER A 447 -1.10 -8.91 -19.18
N GLY A 448 -0.19 -9.59 -18.49
CA GLY A 448 1.19 -9.81 -18.93
C GLY A 448 2.19 -9.20 -17.94
N ARG A 449 2.52 -9.95 -16.89
CA ARG A 449 3.47 -9.57 -15.82
C ARG A 449 4.89 -9.47 -16.41
N PRO A 450 5.58 -8.31 -16.40
CA PRO A 450 6.98 -8.23 -16.83
C PRO A 450 7.94 -7.84 -15.69
N PRO A 451 9.25 -8.09 -15.85
CA PRO A 451 10.27 -7.90 -14.81
C PRO A 451 10.44 -6.43 -14.41
N ILE A 452 10.93 -6.19 -13.19
CA ILE A 452 11.33 -4.85 -12.72
C ILE A 452 12.68 -4.49 -13.34
N GLU A 453 12.92 -3.30 -13.91
CA GLU A 453 14.28 -2.91 -14.33
C GLU A 453 15.03 -2.21 -13.19
N TRP A 454 16.33 -2.49 -13.06
CA TRP A 454 17.19 -2.07 -11.94
C TRP A 454 18.39 -1.31 -12.47
N ARG A 455 18.84 -0.30 -11.71
CA ARG A 455 19.98 0.53 -12.08
C ARG A 455 20.72 1.08 -10.90
#